data_AF-A0A353HWE2-F1
#
_entry.id   AF-A0A353HWE2-F1
#
_cell.length_a   1.000
_cell.length_b   1.000
_cell.length_c   1.000
_cell.angle_alpha   90.00
_cell.angle_beta   90.00
_cell.angle_gamma   90.00
#
_symmetry.space_group_name_H-M   'P 1'
#
loop_
_entity.id
_entity.type
_entity.pdbx_description
1 polymer ?
#
loop_
_entity_poly.entity_id
_entity_poly.type
_entity_poly.pdbx_seq_one_letter_code
_entity_poly.pdbx_strand_id
1 'polypeptide(L)' 'MKLSLDALLTVDTIARRGSFAAAAKELFRVPSTISYTVAKLE' A
#
# COMPACT_ATOMS: atom_id res chain seq x y z
N MET A 1 -1.56 -18.17 4.52
CA MET A 1 -1.66 -16.85 3.86
C MET A 1 -1.71 -15.78 4.96
N LYS A 2 -0.58 -15.13 5.29
CA LYS A 2 -0.56 -14.06 6.31
C LYS A 2 -0.95 -12.76 5.61
N LEU A 3 -2.25 -12.50 5.52
CA LEU A 3 -2.75 -11.20 5.07
C LEU A 3 -2.40 -10.19 6.19
N SER A 4 -1.32 -9.44 6.00
CA SER A 4 -0.95 -8.41 6.96
C SER A 4 -1.95 -7.26 6.87
N LEU A 5 -2.47 -6.80 8.01
CA LEU A 5 -3.38 -5.64 8.08
C LEU A 5 -2.82 -4.42 7.34
N ASP A 6 -1.50 -4.26 7.42
CA ASP A 6 -0.72 -3.26 6.72
C ASP A 6 -0.90 -3.27 5.20
N ALA A 7 -0.99 -4.47 4.64
CA ALA A 7 -1.12 -4.66 3.21
C ALA A 7 -2.55 -4.40 2.74
N LEU A 8 -3.54 -4.77 3.57
CA LEU A 8 -4.94 -4.43 3.33
C LEU A 8 -5.16 -2.92 3.39
N LEU A 9 -4.59 -2.24 4.40
CA LEU A 9 -4.58 -0.77 4.52
C LEU A 9 -3.92 -0.11 3.32
N THR A 10 -2.81 -0.68 2.85
CA THR A 10 -2.10 -0.17 1.68
C THR A 10 -2.97 -0.22 0.43
N VAL A 11 -3.56 -1.38 0.13
CA VAL A 11 -4.45 -1.56 -1.04
C VAL A 11 -5.68 -0.66 -0.96
N ASP A 12 -6.32 -0.57 0.21
CA ASP A 12 -7.47 0.30 0.43
C ASP A 12 -7.11 1.78 0.28
N THR A 13 -5.96 2.22 0.81
CA THR A 13 -5.50 3.61 0.65
C THR A 13 -5.19 3.92 -0.81
N ILE A 14 -4.56 3.00 -1.54
CA ILE A 14 -4.33 3.15 -2.99
C ILE A 14 -5.66 3.25 -3.72
N ALA A 15 -6.64 2.41 -3.40
CA ALA A 15 -7.97 2.45 -4.01
C ALA A 15 -8.69 3.77 -3.73
N ARG A 16 -8.60 4.30 -2.50
CA ARG A 16 -9.19 5.59 -2.12
C ARG A 16 -8.47 6.80 -2.73
N ARG A 17 -7.16 6.73 -2.89
CA ARG A 17 -6.33 7.85 -3.38
C ARG A 17 -6.05 7.82 -4.88
N GLY A 18 -6.23 6.68 -5.53
CA GLY A 18 -6.00 6.46 -6.97
C GLY A 18 -4.52 6.45 -7.40
N SER A 19 -3.58 6.55 -6.46
CA SER A 19 -2.15 6.60 -6.77
C SER A 19 -1.27 6.09 -5.62
N PHE A 20 -0.21 5.35 -5.99
CA PHE A 20 0.81 4.87 -5.04
C PHE A 20 1.51 6.01 -4.31
N ALA A 21 1.77 7.14 -4.98
CA ALA A 21 2.44 8.29 -4.38
C ALA A 21 1.54 8.99 -3.34
N ALA A 22 0.24 9.10 -3.63
CA ALA A 22 -0.73 9.67 -2.70
C ALA A 22 -0.96 8.77 -1.48
N ALA A 23 -1.04 7.44 -1.69
CA ALA A 23 -1.12 6.48 -0.61
C ALA A 23 0.16 6.44 0.26
N ALA A 24 1.33 6.53 -0.36
CA ALA A 24 2.61 6.65 0.33
C ALA A 24 2.66 7.90 1.23
N LYS A 25 2.14 9.04 0.73
CA LYS A 25 2.06 10.29 1.49
C LYS A 25 1.09 10.19 2.69
N GLU A 26 -0.03 9.49 2.52
CA GLU A 26 -1.03 9.24 3.57
C GLU A 26 -0.50 8.28 4.65
N LEU A 27 0.18 7.22 4.25
CA LEU A 27 0.72 6.21 5.15
C LEU A 27 2.07 6.60 5.76
N PHE A 28 2.60 7.78 5.41
CA PHE A 28 3.94 8.26 5.78
C PHE A 28 5.06 7.28 5.42
N ARG A 29 4.98 6.70 4.22
CA ARG A 29 5.94 5.70 3.72
C ARG A 29 6.50 6.11 2.38
N VAL A 30 7.60 5.50 1.99
CA VAL A 30 8.13 5.65 0.64
C VAL A 30 7.32 4.81 -0.36
N PRO A 31 7.08 5.31 -1.59
CA PRO A 31 6.29 4.58 -2.59
C PRO A 31 6.87 3.20 -2.92
N SER A 32 8.19 3.02 -2.83
CA SER A 32 8.83 1.72 -3.02
C SER A 32 8.37 0.66 -2.02
N THR A 33 8.08 1.04 -0.77
CA THR A 33 7.54 0.13 0.26
C THR A 33 6.12 -0.29 -0.09
N ILE A 34 5.32 0.65 -0.59
CA ILE A 34 3.95 0.40 -1.05
C ILE A 34 3.96 -0.62 -2.20
N SER A 35 4.82 -0.41 -3.20
CA SER A 35 5.00 -1.35 -4.31
C SER A 35 5.46 -2.73 -3.84
N TYR A 36 6.40 -2.81 -2.90
CA TYR A 36 6.86 -4.08 -2.34
C TYR A 36 5.74 -4.85 -1.60
N THR A 37 4.92 -4.13 -0.83
CA THR A 37 3.78 -4.73 -0.11
C THR A 37 2.74 -5.28 -1.08
N VAL A 38 2.46 -4.58 -2.18
CA VAL A 38 1.53 -5.04 -3.22
C VAL A 38 2.12 -6.24 -3.99
N ALA A 39 3.40 -6.20 -4.36
CA ALA A 39 4.08 -7.30 -5.03
C ALA A 39 4.18 -8.58 -4.19
N LYS A 40 4.04 -8.47 -2.87
CA LYS A 40 3.97 -9.61 -1.94
C LYS A 40 2.56 -10.19 -1.80
N LEU A 41 1.53 -9.46 -2.27
CA LEU A 41 0.14 -9.90 -2.27
C LEU A 41 -0.24 -10.62 -3.56
N GLU A 42 0.41 -10.29 -4.67
CA GLU A 42 0.40 -11.10 -5.91
C GLU A 42 1.09 -12.46 -5.68
#